data_AF-A0AAW4KTL8-F1
#
_entry.id   AF-A0AAW4KTL8-F1
#
_cell.length_a   1.000
_cell.length_b   1.000
_cell.length_c   1.000
_cell.angle_alpha   90.00
_cell.angle_beta   90.00
_cell.angle_gamma   90.00
#
_symmetry.space_group_name_H-M   'P 1'
#
loop_
_entity.id
_entity.type
_entity.pdbx_description
1 polymer ?
#
loop_
_entity_poly.entity_id
_entity_poly.type
_entity_poly.pdbx_seq_one_letter_code
_entity_poly.pdbx_strand_id
1 'polypeptide(L)'
;NTQALASRLDAALADARIGARKAGDSQRVVIDLSAPNLAKEMHVGHLRSTIIGDGVARVLEFLGDTVIRQNHVGDWGTQFGMLMAYLQENPITS
;
A
#
# COMPACT_ATOMS: atom_id res chain seq x y z
N ASN A 1 29.37 -29.96 -3.24
CA ASN A 1 28.29 -28.99 -3.55
C ASN A 1 27.04 -29.24 -2.69
N THR A 2 26.54 -30.47 -2.59
CA THR A 2 25.34 -30.83 -1.81
C THR A 2 25.42 -30.46 -0.32
N GLN A 3 26.57 -30.68 0.33
CA GLN A 3 26.74 -30.34 1.76
C GLN A 3 26.65 -28.83 2.04
N ALA A 4 27.12 -28.00 1.11
CA ALA A 4 27.00 -26.54 1.21
C ALA A 4 25.54 -26.08 1.04
N LEU A 5 24.77 -26.74 0.16
CA LEU A 5 23.33 -26.47 0.00
C LEU A 5 22.53 -26.91 1.24
N ALA A 6 22.83 -28.10 1.78
CA ALA A 6 22.19 -28.58 3.01
C ALA A 6 22.40 -27.61 4.18
N SER A 7 23.65 -27.17 4.40
CA SER A 7 23.97 -26.21 5.46
C SER A 7 23.25 -24.86 5.28
N ARG A 8 23.08 -24.38 4.03
CA ARG A 8 22.31 -23.15 3.75
C ARG A 8 20.82 -23.33 4.01
N LEU A 9 20.27 -24.50 3.71
CA LEU A 9 18.86 -24.80 3.98
C LEU A 9 18.58 -24.85 5.49
N ASP A 10 19.44 -25.53 6.26
CA ASP A 10 19.34 -25.59 7.72
C ASP A 10 19.40 -24.18 8.34
N ALA A 11 20.31 -23.33 7.85
CA ALA A 11 20.42 -21.94 8.27
C ALA A 11 19.17 -21.10 7.91
N ALA A 12 18.59 -21.32 6.73
CA ALA A 12 17.37 -20.63 6.31
C ALA A 12 16.14 -21.08 7.12
N LEU A 13 16.04 -22.36 7.48
CA LEU A 13 14.98 -22.89 8.34
C LEU A 13 15.01 -22.31 9.75
N ALA A 14 16.20 -21.98 10.26
CA ALA A 14 16.38 -21.35 11.56
C ALA A 14 16.16 -19.82 11.56
N ASP A 15 16.04 -19.19 10.38
CA ASP A 15 15.88 -17.76 10.22
C ASP A 15 14.42 -17.39 9.88
N ALA A 16 13.79 -16.56 10.71
CA ALA A 16 12.43 -16.06 10.48
C ALA A 16 12.25 -15.34 9.13
N ARG A 17 13.34 -14.84 8.54
CA ARG A 17 13.34 -14.21 7.21
C ARG A 17 13.88 -15.11 6.11
N ILE A 18 14.11 -16.40 6.35
CA ILE A 18 14.58 -17.39 5.35
C ILE A 18 15.82 -16.95 4.55
N GLY A 19 16.71 -16.18 5.17
CA GLY A 19 17.89 -15.60 4.51
C GLY A 19 17.61 -14.38 3.64
N ALA A 20 16.37 -13.89 3.53
CA ALA A 20 16.06 -12.64 2.87
C ALA A 20 16.68 -11.46 3.65
N ARG A 21 17.50 -10.68 2.95
CA ARG A 21 18.18 -9.50 3.49
C ARG A 21 18.11 -8.39 2.47
N LYS A 22 17.93 -7.16 2.94
CA LYS A 22 18.08 -5.98 2.10
C LYS A 22 19.56 -5.77 1.76
N ALA A 23 19.84 -5.39 0.53
CA ALA A 23 21.14 -4.86 0.17
C ALA A 23 21.21 -3.40 0.63
N GLY A 24 22.02 -3.13 1.65
CA GLY A 24 22.17 -1.79 2.24
C GLY A 24 21.27 -1.55 3.46
N ASP A 25 21.26 -0.30 3.93
CA ASP A 25 20.62 0.08 5.18
C ASP A 25 19.09 0.15 5.09
N SER A 26 18.45 0.03 6.24
CA SER A 26 17.01 0.31 6.39
C SER A 26 16.72 1.76 5.99
N GLN A 27 15.67 1.94 5.20
CA GLN A 27 15.21 3.23 4.73
C GLN A 27 13.80 3.52 5.24
N ARG A 28 13.45 4.80 5.30
CA ARG A 28 12.07 5.24 5.46
C ARG A 28 11.49 5.52 4.08
N VAL A 29 10.46 4.77 3.69
CA VAL A 29 9.86 4.81 2.35
C VAL A 29 8.40 5.21 2.46
N VAL A 30 7.99 6.22 1.69
CA VAL A 30 6.58 6.60 1.56
C VAL A 30 6.02 5.97 0.30
N ILE A 31 4.90 5.26 0.43
CA ILE A 31 4.17 4.69 -0.71
C ILE A 31 2.81 5.34 -0.76
N ASP A 32 2.54 6.06 -1.84
CA ASP A 32 1.19 6.53 -2.17
C ASP A 32 0.44 5.43 -2.92
N LEU A 33 -0.71 5.03 -2.39
CA LEU A 33 -1.53 3.97 -2.95
C LEU A 33 -3.02 4.26 -2.79
N SER A 34 -3.83 3.55 -3.57
CA SER A 34 -5.29 3.73 -3.67
C SER A 34 -5.69 5.05 -4.32
N ALA A 35 -5.46 6.18 -3.64
CA ALA A 35 -5.78 7.54 -4.06
C ALA A 35 -7.15 7.68 -4.78
N PRO A 36 -8.27 7.16 -4.20
CA PRO A 36 -9.57 7.29 -4.83
C PRO A 36 -10.04 8.74 -4.80
N ASN A 37 -10.81 9.12 -5.82
CA ASN A 37 -11.57 10.37 -5.81
C ASN A 37 -12.85 10.16 -4.99
N LEU A 38 -12.98 10.87 -3.86
CA LEU A 38 -14.09 10.69 -2.93
C LEU A 38 -15.44 11.15 -3.49
N ALA A 39 -15.46 11.92 -4.58
CA ALA A 39 -16.67 12.35 -5.24
C ALA A 39 -17.23 11.32 -6.24
N LYS A 40 -16.62 10.13 -6.34
CA LYS A 40 -17.09 9.02 -7.17
C LYS A 40 -16.99 7.71 -6.38
N GLU A 41 -17.87 6.76 -6.70
CA GLU A 41 -17.77 5.42 -6.11
C GLU A 41 -16.45 4.75 -6.47
N MET A 42 -15.94 3.96 -5.52
CA MET A 42 -14.74 3.17 -5.73
C MET A 42 -15.01 2.09 -6.77
N HIS A 43 -14.41 2.23 -7.96
CA HIS A 43 -14.48 1.24 -9.03
C HIS A 43 -13.17 0.45 -9.19
N VAL A 44 -13.19 -0.61 -10.01
CA VAL A 44 -12.06 -1.54 -10.27
C VAL A 44 -10.74 -0.85 -10.68
N GLY A 45 -10.81 0.40 -11.14
CA GLY A 45 -9.63 1.20 -11.47
C GLY A 45 -8.71 1.46 -10.27
N HIS A 46 -9.27 1.56 -9.06
CA HIS A 46 -8.51 1.81 -7.83
C HIS A 46 -7.99 0.54 -7.15
N LEU A 47 -8.53 -0.64 -7.51
CA LEU A 47 -8.06 -1.93 -6.99
C LEU A 47 -6.60 -2.19 -7.38
N ARG A 48 -6.18 -1.79 -8.59
CA ARG A 48 -4.81 -1.97 -9.07
C ARG A 48 -3.80 -1.23 -8.20
N SER A 49 -3.99 0.07 -7.98
CA SER A 49 -3.10 0.90 -7.16
C SER A 49 -3.05 0.38 -5.73
N THR A 50 -4.21 0.01 -5.17
CA THR A 50 -4.32 -0.51 -3.81
C THR A 50 -3.54 -1.83 -3.63
N ILE A 51 -3.77 -2.82 -4.50
CA ILE A 51 -3.14 -4.15 -4.38
C ILE A 51 -1.64 -4.09 -4.66
N ILE A 52 -1.23 -3.37 -5.70
CA ILE A 52 0.20 -3.25 -6.06
C ILE A 52 0.94 -2.47 -4.97
N GLY A 53 0.37 -1.35 -4.51
CA GLY A 53 0.97 -0.53 -3.46
C GLY A 53 1.15 -1.32 -2.16
N ASP A 54 0.14 -2.07 -1.74
CA ASP A 54 0.25 -2.90 -0.53
C ASP A 54 1.24 -4.06 -0.71
N GLY A 55 1.26 -4.69 -1.89
CA GLY A 55 2.24 -5.74 -2.21
C GLY A 55 3.68 -5.25 -2.10
N VAL A 56 3.98 -4.07 -2.67
CA VAL A 56 5.31 -3.43 -2.56
C VAL A 56 5.62 -3.07 -1.11
N ALA A 57 4.66 -2.49 -0.39
CA ALA A 57 4.83 -2.11 1.01
C ALA A 57 5.23 -3.30 1.89
N ARG A 58 4.54 -4.44 1.73
CA ARG A 58 4.83 -5.67 2.49
C ARG A 58 6.22 -6.23 2.20
N VAL A 59 6.67 -6.17 0.93
CA VAL A 59 8.02 -6.61 0.56
C VAL A 59 9.08 -5.74 1.23
N LEU A 60 8.91 -4.41 1.20
CA LEU A 60 9.86 -3.49 1.83
C LEU A 60 9.90 -3.64 3.35
N GLU A 61 8.74 -3.77 4.00
CA GLU A 61 8.65 -4.03 5.44
C GLU A 61 9.33 -5.36 5.82
N PHE A 62 9.10 -6.42 5.04
CA PHE A 62 9.74 -7.71 5.27
C PHE A 62 11.27 -7.63 5.17
N LEU A 63 11.77 -6.83 4.23
CA LEU A 63 13.20 -6.54 4.06
C LEU A 63 13.79 -5.61 5.15
N GLY A 64 12.94 -4.99 5.97
CA GLY A 64 13.35 -4.20 7.14
C GLY A 64 13.24 -2.69 6.97
N ASP A 65 12.57 -2.20 5.93
CA ASP A 65 12.29 -0.76 5.78
C ASP A 65 11.13 -0.29 6.64
N THR A 66 11.18 0.98 7.05
CA THR A 66 10.04 1.65 7.66
C THR A 66 9.16 2.21 6.55
N VAL A 67 8.03 1.56 6.28
CA VAL A 67 7.10 1.99 5.23
C VAL A 67 5.98 2.86 5.80
N ILE A 68 5.75 4.00 5.17
CA ILE A 68 4.60 4.88 5.44
C ILE A 68 3.67 4.78 4.23
N ARG A 69 2.54 4.09 4.42
CA ARG A 69 1.45 4.07 3.43
C ARG A 69 0.72 5.41 3.51
N GLN A 70 0.56 6.08 2.37
CA GLN A 70 -0.24 7.28 2.22
C GLN A 70 -1.35 6.99 1.24
N ASN A 71 -2.54 7.51 1.54
CA ASN A 71 -3.67 7.49 0.62
C ASN A 71 -3.98 8.94 0.27
N HIS A 72 -3.40 9.43 -0.83
CA HIS A 72 -3.61 10.80 -1.28
C HIS A 72 -4.97 10.90 -1.98
N VAL A 73 -6.03 10.93 -1.18
CA VAL A 73 -7.41 10.98 -1.66
C VAL A 73 -7.69 12.27 -2.43
N GLY A 74 -8.47 12.15 -3.51
CA GLY A 74 -8.98 13.33 -4.22
C GLY A 74 -10.19 13.90 -3.47
N ASP A 75 -9.93 14.69 -2.44
CA ASP A 75 -10.94 15.28 -1.54
C ASP A 75 -11.22 16.76 -1.80
N TRP A 76 -10.60 17.34 -2.82
CA TRP A 76 -10.72 18.76 -3.17
C TRP A 76 -10.96 18.97 -4.67
N GLY A 77 -11.93 19.81 -5.03
CA GLY A 77 -12.22 20.21 -6.42
C GLY A 77 -13.70 20.51 -6.70
N THR A 78 -14.01 20.93 -7.93
CA THR A 78 -15.38 21.30 -8.37
C THR A 78 -16.41 20.21 -8.11
N GLN A 79 -16.00 18.94 -8.18
CA GLN A 79 -16.84 17.80 -7.84
C GLN A 79 -17.46 17.87 -6.42
N PHE A 80 -16.75 18.41 -5.43
CA PHE A 80 -17.30 18.60 -4.08
C PHE A 80 -18.30 19.77 -4.04
N GLY A 81 -18.05 20.84 -4.78
CA GLY A 81 -18.99 21.96 -4.89
C GLY A 81 -20.34 21.53 -5.48
N MET A 82 -20.31 20.69 -6.52
CA MET A 82 -21.52 20.12 -7.12
C MET A 82 -22.27 19.20 -6.15
N LEU A 83 -21.55 18.37 -5.39
CA LEU A 83 -22.15 17.48 -4.38
C LEU A 83 -22.82 18.27 -3.25
N MET A 84 -22.16 19.33 -2.76
CA MET A 84 -22.71 20.20 -1.71
C MET A 84 -23.95 20.95 -2.18
N ALA A 85 -23.96 21.48 -3.40
CA ALA A 85 -25.13 22.13 -3.98
C ALA A 85 -26.30 21.14 -4.10
N TYR A 86 -26.04 19.92 -4.60
CA TYR A 86 -27.05 18.87 -4.70
C TYR A 86 -27.66 18.50 -3.34
N LEU A 87 -26.84 18.38 -2.29
CA LEU A 87 -27.31 18.09 -0.92
C LEU A 87 -28.13 19.25 -0.32
N GLN A 88 -27.83 20.50 -0.67
CA GLN A 88 -28.63 21.65 -0.25
C GLN A 88 -30.00 21.66 -0.94
N GLU A 89 -30.04 21.29 -2.23
CA GLU A 89 -31.28 21.21 -3.01
C GLU A 89 -32.13 19.98 -2.64
N ASN A 90 -31.49 18.89 -2.18
CA ASN A 90 -32.14 17.64 -1.79
C ASN A 90 -31.75 17.27 -0.35
N PRO A 91 -32.30 17.97 0.66
CA PRO A 91 -31.99 17.66 2.06
C PRO A 91 -32.36 16.21 2.35
N ILE A 92 -31.45 15.48 3.00
CA ILE A 92 -31.75 14.14 3.49
C ILE A 92 -32.70 14.29 4.68
N THR A 93 -34.01 14.31 4.42
CA THR A 93 -35.02 14.12 5.46
C THR A 93 -34.91 12.70 5.98
N SER A 94 -34.51 12.55 7.25
CA SER A 94 -34.71 11.31 8.03
C SER A 94 -36.18 11.04 8.27
#